data_AF-A0A2R7RFP0-F1
#
_entry.id   AF-A0A2R7RFP0-F1
#
_cell.length_a   1.000
_cell.length_b   1.000
_cell.length_c   1.000
_cell.angle_alpha   90.00
_cell.angle_beta   90.00
_cell.angle_gamma   90.00
#
_symmetry.space_group_name_H-M   'P 1'
#
loop_
_entity.id
_entity.type
_entity.pdbx_description
1 polymer ?
#
loop_
_entity_poly.entity_id
_entity_poly.type
_entity_poly.pdbx_seq_one_letter_code
_entity_poly.pdbx_strand_id
1 'polypeptide(L)'
;MVVINGTATSIANAVEYLAAQRGGVVDVTLTKGDAVQSFQFEFALADVDHLESVDDALKRLIDGGELSLRAIDDFIMRSKGYISAGRYLYGLANYLYGVLAREGLSESGVRDDLQDGGGYQGKYDQAVGILGTFDRPPAEAICGIVAFHYNHFERAMTKTKSQRVAEVSLRFQSLLKRETYFFGDLAPSPHASLDVALSDSVIEQVLGWSALPLDGTAGAEIAELSASIDQQRPYDAFKLHLVAAEHALAEGDIGTARQHAERLRYSRLAEGWYAGFRTRVQGV
;
A
#
# COMPACT_ATOMS: atom_id res chain seq x y z
N MET A 1 7.91 -1.67 -42.92
CA MET A 1 7.26 -3.01 -42.93
C MET A 1 7.05 -3.42 -41.49
N VAL A 2 5.91 -4.04 -41.18
CA VAL A 2 5.61 -4.58 -39.85
C VAL A 2 5.48 -6.10 -40.00
N VAL A 3 6.10 -6.84 -39.10
CA VAL A 3 5.99 -8.30 -39.02
C VAL A 3 5.47 -8.64 -37.62
N ILE A 4 4.38 -9.38 -37.53
CA ILE A 4 3.80 -9.87 -36.27
C ILE A 4 3.91 -11.39 -36.26
N ASN A 5 4.52 -11.96 -35.22
CA ASN A 5 4.70 -13.41 -35.06
C ASN A 5 5.26 -14.07 -36.35
N GLY A 6 6.23 -13.41 -36.98
CA GLY A 6 6.85 -13.87 -38.24
C GLY A 6 6.03 -13.59 -39.52
N THR A 7 4.84 -13.01 -39.44
CA THR A 7 3.97 -12.72 -40.59
C THR A 7 3.98 -11.24 -40.96
N ALA A 8 4.38 -10.91 -42.19
CA ALA A 8 4.36 -9.54 -42.68
C ALA A 8 2.92 -9.01 -42.82
N THR A 9 2.67 -7.81 -42.32
CA THR A 9 1.34 -7.19 -42.30
C THR A 9 1.40 -5.67 -42.52
N SER A 10 0.25 -5.06 -42.78
CA SER A 10 0.11 -3.60 -42.85
C SER A 10 0.09 -2.99 -41.43
N ILE A 11 0.39 -1.70 -41.30
CA ILE A 11 0.33 -1.01 -40.00
C ILE A 11 -1.10 -1.04 -39.44
N ALA A 12 -2.11 -0.82 -40.28
CA ALA A 12 -3.51 -0.84 -39.84
C ALA A 12 -3.91 -2.22 -39.28
N ASN A 13 -3.58 -3.30 -39.98
CA ASN A 13 -3.87 -4.67 -39.54
C ASN A 13 -3.05 -5.05 -38.31
N ALA A 14 -1.82 -4.54 -38.18
CA ALA A 14 -1.02 -4.72 -36.99
C ALA A 14 -1.67 -4.09 -35.75
N VAL A 15 -2.19 -2.87 -35.89
CA VAL A 15 -2.92 -2.18 -34.82
C VAL A 15 -4.19 -2.95 -34.44
N GLU A 16 -5.00 -3.36 -35.41
CA GLU A 16 -6.20 -4.16 -35.16
C GLU A 16 -5.89 -5.49 -34.46
N TYR A 17 -4.86 -6.20 -34.92
CA TYR A 17 -4.44 -7.48 -34.32
C TYR A 17 -4.00 -7.31 -32.87
N LEU A 18 -3.13 -6.34 -32.60
CA LEU A 18 -2.62 -6.08 -31.25
C LEU A 18 -3.73 -5.59 -30.32
N ALA A 19 -4.63 -4.73 -30.80
CA ALA A 19 -5.76 -4.24 -30.01
C ALA A 19 -6.78 -5.34 -29.66
N ALA A 20 -6.90 -6.38 -30.50
CA ALA A 20 -7.76 -7.51 -30.25
C ALA A 20 -7.15 -8.55 -29.28
N GLN A 21 -5.86 -8.47 -28.96
CA GLN A 21 -5.24 -9.44 -28.07
C GLN A 21 -5.63 -9.25 -26.62
N ARG A 22 -6.10 -10.34 -26.01
CA ARG A 22 -6.42 -10.40 -24.57
C ARG A 22 -5.37 -11.18 -23.79
N GLY A 23 -4.61 -12.07 -24.45
CA GLY A 23 -3.68 -12.97 -23.79
C GLY A 23 -2.54 -13.43 -24.70
N GLY A 24 -1.38 -13.75 -24.12
CA GLY A 24 -0.26 -14.39 -24.79
C GLY A 24 0.86 -13.42 -25.17
N VAL A 25 1.90 -13.96 -25.81
CA VAL A 25 3.09 -13.20 -26.21
C VAL A 25 3.03 -12.95 -27.72
N VAL A 26 3.26 -11.71 -28.11
CA VAL A 26 3.27 -11.27 -29.52
C VAL A 26 4.63 -10.64 -29.83
N ASP A 27 5.32 -11.21 -30.80
CA ASP A 27 6.57 -10.67 -31.32
C ASP A 27 6.28 -9.69 -32.47
N VAL A 28 6.82 -8.48 -32.39
CA VAL A 28 6.63 -7.42 -33.37
C VAL A 28 7.98 -6.93 -33.88
N THR A 29 8.21 -7.07 -35.18
CA THR A 29 9.41 -6.53 -35.85
C THR A 29 9.01 -5.37 -36.75
N LEU A 30 9.66 -4.23 -36.55
CA LEU A 30 9.52 -3.01 -37.34
C LEU A 30 10.76 -2.84 -38.22
N THR A 31 10.54 -2.63 -39.52
CA THR A 31 11.61 -2.38 -40.50
C THR A 31 11.36 -1.06 -41.24
N LYS A 32 12.36 -0.18 -41.25
CA LYS A 32 12.36 1.07 -42.04
C LYS A 32 13.74 1.28 -42.67
N GLY A 33 13.83 1.11 -43.99
CA GLY A 33 15.12 1.07 -44.69
C GLY A 33 15.97 -0.08 -44.14
N ASP A 34 17.22 0.21 -43.78
CA ASP A 34 18.15 -0.76 -43.20
C ASP A 34 17.99 -0.94 -41.68
N ALA A 35 17.13 -0.14 -41.03
CA ALA A 35 16.87 -0.24 -39.60
C ALA A 35 15.81 -1.30 -39.30
N VAL A 36 16.17 -2.28 -38.47
CA VAL A 36 15.29 -3.33 -37.95
C VAL A 36 15.26 -3.26 -36.43
N GLN A 37 14.07 -3.23 -35.83
CA GLN A 37 13.87 -3.32 -34.39
C GLN A 37 12.82 -4.39 -34.09
N SER A 38 13.08 -5.21 -33.08
CA SER A 38 12.18 -6.27 -32.61
C SER A 38 11.75 -6.00 -31.17
N PHE A 39 10.47 -6.19 -30.92
CA PHE A 39 9.80 -6.02 -29.63
C PHE A 39 9.01 -7.28 -29.30
N GLN A 40 8.84 -7.55 -28.02
CA GLN A 40 7.98 -8.61 -27.54
C GLN A 40 6.96 -8.01 -26.57
N PHE A 41 5.68 -8.24 -26.84
CA PHE A 41 4.56 -7.76 -26.03
C PHE A 41 3.87 -8.94 -25.36
N GLU A 42 3.75 -8.91 -24.03
CA GLU A 42 2.91 -9.84 -23.28
C GLU A 42 1.55 -9.19 -23.03
N PHE A 43 0.49 -9.83 -23.50
CA PHE A 43 -0.90 -9.49 -23.22
C PHE A 43 -1.40 -10.40 -22.09
N ALA A 44 -1.96 -9.80 -21.05
CA ALA A 44 -2.53 -10.51 -19.90
C ALA A 44 -3.77 -9.76 -19.37
N LEU A 45 -4.74 -9.51 -20.26
CA LEU A 45 -5.99 -8.87 -19.90
C LEU A 45 -6.94 -9.90 -19.28
N ALA A 46 -7.27 -9.69 -18.02
CA ALA A 46 -8.22 -10.53 -17.33
C ALA A 46 -9.66 -10.22 -17.77
N ASP A 47 -10.48 -11.26 -17.97
CA ASP A 47 -11.92 -11.09 -18.15
C ASP A 47 -12.59 -10.58 -16.87
N VAL A 48 -13.56 -9.68 -17.05
CA VAL A 48 -14.23 -8.99 -15.94
C VAL A 48 -14.96 -9.98 -15.04
N ASP A 49 -15.68 -10.94 -15.62
CA ASP A 49 -16.40 -11.98 -14.88
C ASP A 49 -15.45 -12.84 -14.02
N HIS A 50 -14.24 -13.11 -14.53
CA HIS A 50 -13.21 -13.81 -13.78
C HIS A 50 -12.67 -12.97 -12.62
N LEU A 51 -12.46 -11.67 -12.81
CA LEU A 51 -12.06 -10.75 -11.74
C LEU A 51 -13.15 -10.63 -10.66
N GLU A 52 -14.41 -10.48 -11.07
CA GLU A 52 -15.57 -10.43 -10.15
C GLU A 52 -15.70 -11.70 -9.34
N SER A 53 -15.49 -12.86 -9.96
CA SER A 53 -15.56 -14.13 -9.25
C SER A 53 -14.42 -14.32 -8.23
N VAL A 54 -13.24 -13.73 -8.48
CA VAL A 54 -12.14 -13.67 -7.49
C VAL A 54 -12.50 -12.71 -6.36
N ASP A 55 -13.10 -11.55 -6.66
CA ASP A 55 -13.56 -10.60 -5.65
C ASP A 55 -14.64 -11.21 -4.73
N ASP A 56 -15.57 -11.98 -5.29
CA ASP A 56 -16.58 -12.73 -4.51
C ASP A 56 -15.94 -13.78 -3.60
N ALA A 57 -14.89 -14.46 -4.07
CA ALA A 57 -14.14 -15.40 -3.26
C ALA A 57 -13.38 -14.69 -2.12
N LEU A 58 -12.79 -13.52 -2.38
CA LEU A 58 -12.12 -12.70 -1.38
C LEU A 58 -13.13 -12.20 -0.33
N LYS A 59 -14.31 -11.74 -0.76
CA LYS A 59 -15.38 -11.31 0.13
C LYS A 59 -15.80 -12.42 1.09
N ARG A 60 -15.95 -13.65 0.61
CA ARG A 60 -16.25 -14.81 1.47
C ARG A 60 -15.15 -15.10 2.50
N LEU A 61 -13.89 -14.89 2.14
CA LEU A 61 -12.78 -15.00 3.08
C LEU A 61 -12.89 -13.93 4.17
N ILE A 62 -13.12 -12.67 3.77
CA ILE A 62 -13.31 -11.53 4.69
C ILE A 62 -14.48 -11.79 5.64
N ASP A 63 -15.64 -12.21 5.11
CA ASP A 63 -16.84 -12.50 5.89
C ASP A 63 -16.62 -13.67 6.88
N GLY A 64 -15.62 -14.53 6.63
CA GLY A 64 -15.19 -15.59 7.53
C GLY A 64 -14.51 -15.10 8.81
N GLY A 65 -13.97 -13.86 8.82
CA GLY A 65 -13.48 -13.17 10.02
C GLY A 65 -12.16 -13.66 10.61
N GLU A 66 -11.52 -14.67 10.02
CA GLU A 66 -10.23 -15.19 10.46
C GLU A 66 -9.30 -15.42 9.26
N LEU A 67 -8.11 -14.82 9.31
CA LEU A 67 -7.06 -15.09 8.33
C LEU A 67 -6.14 -16.19 8.85
N SER A 68 -5.97 -17.25 8.07
CA SER A 68 -5.04 -18.35 8.35
C SER A 68 -4.49 -18.92 7.04
N LEU A 69 -3.40 -19.69 7.11
CA LEU A 69 -2.83 -20.35 5.92
C LEU A 69 -3.90 -21.20 5.20
N ARG A 70 -4.73 -21.90 5.98
CA ARG A 70 -5.85 -22.69 5.46
C ARG A 70 -6.90 -21.84 4.75
N ALA A 71 -7.26 -20.69 5.34
CA ALA A 71 -8.23 -19.78 4.71
C ALA A 71 -7.71 -19.23 3.38
N ILE A 72 -6.42 -18.90 3.30
CA ILE A 72 -5.77 -18.45 2.05
C ILE A 72 -5.76 -19.58 1.02
N ASP A 73 -5.39 -20.80 1.41
CA ASP A 73 -5.40 -21.96 0.50
C ASP A 73 -6.80 -22.24 -0.04
N ASP A 74 -7.83 -22.17 0.80
CA ASP A 74 -9.23 -22.32 0.40
C ASP A 74 -9.68 -21.21 -0.57
N PHE A 75 -9.29 -19.96 -0.31
CA PHE A 75 -9.53 -18.84 -1.23
C PHE A 75 -8.87 -19.06 -2.59
N ILE A 76 -7.61 -19.49 -2.60
CA ILE A 76 -6.87 -19.82 -3.82
C ILE A 76 -7.60 -20.94 -4.57
N MET A 77 -7.95 -22.04 -3.91
CA MET A 77 -8.61 -23.18 -4.55
C MET A 77 -9.96 -22.81 -5.17
N ARG A 78 -10.75 -21.96 -4.51
CA ARG A 78 -12.03 -21.45 -5.06
C ARG A 78 -11.85 -20.55 -6.28
N SER A 79 -10.68 -19.93 -6.41
CA SER A 79 -10.39 -18.94 -7.45
C SER A 79 -9.59 -19.50 -8.63
N LYS A 80 -8.97 -20.69 -8.49
CA LYS A 80 -8.12 -21.31 -9.54
C LYS A 80 -8.84 -21.55 -10.87
N GLY A 81 -10.16 -21.70 -10.86
CA GLY A 81 -10.96 -21.90 -12.07
C GLY A 81 -11.02 -20.68 -12.99
N TYR A 82 -10.72 -19.48 -12.48
CA TYR A 82 -10.83 -18.21 -13.21
C TYR A 82 -9.50 -17.85 -13.88
N ILE A 83 -9.16 -18.61 -14.94
CA ILE A 83 -7.81 -18.67 -15.53
C ILE A 83 -7.25 -17.28 -15.88
N SER A 84 -8.04 -16.40 -16.49
CA SER A 84 -7.56 -15.07 -16.90
C SER A 84 -7.25 -14.14 -15.72
N ALA A 85 -7.84 -14.39 -14.55
CA ALA A 85 -7.62 -13.60 -13.34
C ALA A 85 -6.47 -14.15 -12.47
N GLY A 86 -5.68 -15.12 -12.96
CA GLY A 86 -4.61 -15.76 -12.19
C GLY A 86 -3.57 -14.78 -11.63
N ARG A 87 -3.19 -13.74 -12.39
CA ARG A 87 -2.29 -12.68 -11.89
C ARG A 87 -2.93 -11.89 -10.74
N TYR A 88 -4.21 -11.53 -10.88
CA TYR A 88 -4.94 -10.82 -9.84
C TYR A 88 -5.04 -11.64 -8.55
N LEU A 89 -5.45 -12.91 -8.67
CA LEU A 89 -5.47 -13.88 -7.57
C LEU A 89 -4.10 -13.98 -6.88
N TYR A 90 -3.03 -14.10 -7.65
CA TYR A 90 -1.68 -14.20 -7.11
C TYR A 90 -1.25 -12.93 -6.36
N GLY A 91 -1.62 -11.75 -6.85
CA GLY A 91 -1.39 -10.48 -6.16
C GLY A 91 -2.10 -10.43 -4.80
N LEU A 92 -3.39 -10.80 -4.77
CA LEU A 92 -4.18 -10.87 -3.54
C LEU A 92 -3.60 -11.90 -2.55
N ALA A 93 -3.25 -13.10 -3.02
CA ALA A 93 -2.68 -14.15 -2.18
C ALA A 93 -1.35 -13.72 -1.55
N ASN A 94 -0.44 -13.08 -2.31
CA ASN A 94 0.81 -12.58 -1.74
C ASN A 94 0.55 -11.53 -0.66
N TYR A 95 -0.41 -10.63 -0.87
CA TYR A 95 -0.77 -9.66 0.16
C TYR A 95 -1.23 -10.36 1.44
N LEU A 96 -2.17 -11.32 1.34
CA LEU A 96 -2.69 -12.06 2.49
C LEU A 96 -1.60 -12.85 3.22
N TYR A 97 -0.68 -13.48 2.50
CA TYR A 97 0.49 -14.12 3.13
C TYR A 97 1.42 -13.10 3.80
N GLY A 98 1.56 -11.90 3.24
CA GLY A 98 2.29 -10.80 3.85
C GLY A 98 1.64 -10.32 5.16
N VAL A 99 0.32 -10.17 5.19
CA VAL A 99 -0.47 -9.86 6.40
C VAL A 99 -0.20 -10.92 7.47
N LEU A 100 -0.38 -12.21 7.16
CA LEU A 100 -0.11 -13.29 8.10
C LEU A 100 1.34 -13.31 8.60
N ALA A 101 2.31 -13.13 7.72
CA ALA A 101 3.71 -13.09 8.09
C ALA A 101 3.99 -11.93 9.05
N ARG A 102 3.39 -10.76 8.79
CA ARG A 102 3.56 -9.58 9.63
C ARG A 102 2.94 -9.77 11.01
N GLU A 103 1.76 -10.38 11.12
CA GLU A 103 1.08 -10.65 12.39
C GLU A 103 1.78 -11.76 13.18
N GLY A 104 2.17 -12.85 12.53
CA GLY A 104 2.90 -13.94 13.19
C GLY A 104 4.26 -13.51 13.75
N LEU A 105 4.93 -12.54 13.12
CA LEU A 105 6.14 -11.90 13.65
C LEU A 105 5.85 -10.99 14.86
N SER A 106 4.67 -10.36 14.90
CA SER A 106 4.24 -9.57 16.06
C SER A 106 3.94 -10.44 17.29
N GLU A 107 3.36 -11.64 17.09
CA GLU A 107 3.08 -12.57 18.20
C GLU A 107 4.34 -13.31 18.70
N SER A 108 5.27 -13.63 17.81
CA SER A 108 6.47 -14.42 18.15
C SER A 108 7.68 -13.58 18.58
N GLY A 109 7.68 -12.26 18.36
CA GLY A 109 8.75 -11.34 18.77
C GLY A 109 10.11 -11.56 18.07
N VAL A 110 10.19 -12.47 17.10
CA VAL A 110 11.41 -12.78 16.36
C VAL A 110 11.51 -11.86 15.14
N ARG A 111 12.63 -11.14 15.00
CA ARG A 111 12.91 -10.30 13.82
C ARG A 111 13.31 -11.14 12.61
N ASP A 112 12.77 -10.74 11.47
CA ASP A 112 12.69 -11.46 10.19
C ASP A 112 14.02 -11.47 9.42
N ASP A 113 15.02 -12.19 9.93
CA ASP A 113 16.32 -12.24 9.28
C ASP A 113 16.55 -13.53 8.45
N LEU A 114 15.66 -14.53 8.51
CA LEU A 114 16.00 -15.90 8.08
C LEU A 114 14.89 -16.76 7.43
N GLN A 115 13.88 -16.20 6.75
CA GLN A 115 13.03 -17.01 5.86
C GLN A 115 13.14 -16.59 4.38
N ASP A 116 13.42 -17.62 3.57
CA ASP A 116 13.88 -17.69 2.18
C ASP A 116 12.95 -17.02 1.13
N GLY A 117 12.66 -15.71 1.29
CA GLY A 117 11.71 -15.02 0.42
C GLY A 117 11.47 -13.52 0.66
N GLY A 118 12.34 -12.82 1.40
CA GLY A 118 12.26 -11.36 1.59
C GLY A 118 11.24 -10.88 2.63
N GLY A 119 10.78 -11.77 3.51
CA GLY A 119 9.87 -11.43 4.60
C GLY A 119 8.48 -10.95 4.16
N TYR A 120 7.74 -10.36 5.09
CA TYR A 120 6.42 -9.78 4.77
C TYR A 120 6.51 -8.63 3.74
N GLN A 121 7.63 -7.90 3.71
CA GLN A 121 7.87 -6.78 2.80
C GLN A 121 7.99 -7.24 1.35
N GLY A 122 8.75 -8.31 1.10
CA GLY A 122 8.85 -8.90 -0.24
C GLY A 122 7.48 -9.34 -0.78
N LYS A 123 6.60 -9.83 0.11
CA LYS A 123 5.21 -10.18 -0.22
C LYS A 123 4.35 -8.95 -0.56
N TYR A 124 4.47 -7.88 0.21
CA TYR A 124 3.80 -6.61 -0.10
C TYR A 124 4.28 -6.01 -1.43
N ASP A 125 5.58 -6.03 -1.70
CA ASP A 125 6.15 -5.49 -2.93
C ASP A 125 5.67 -6.26 -4.16
N GLN A 126 5.65 -7.60 -4.07
CA GLN A 126 5.09 -8.46 -5.10
C GLN A 126 3.59 -8.19 -5.31
N ALA A 127 2.82 -8.08 -4.23
CA ALA A 127 1.40 -7.79 -4.31
C ALA A 127 1.13 -6.44 -4.98
N VAL A 128 1.79 -5.36 -4.55
CA VAL A 128 1.59 -4.02 -5.12
C VAL A 128 2.08 -3.92 -6.56
N GLY A 129 3.19 -4.60 -6.90
CA GLY A 129 3.69 -4.65 -8.27
C GLY A 129 2.70 -5.27 -9.26
N ILE A 130 1.83 -6.16 -8.77
CA ILE A 130 0.80 -6.83 -9.56
C ILE A 130 -0.54 -6.11 -9.47
N LEU A 131 -1.04 -5.89 -8.26
CA LEU A 131 -2.36 -5.28 -8.01
C LEU A 131 -2.43 -3.84 -8.52
N GLY A 132 -1.30 -3.13 -8.57
CA GLY A 132 -1.23 -1.78 -9.11
C GLY A 132 -1.64 -1.64 -10.58
N THR A 133 -1.73 -2.75 -11.33
CA THR A 133 -2.20 -2.77 -12.73
C THR A 133 -3.70 -3.07 -12.87
N PHE A 134 -4.42 -3.29 -11.77
CA PHE A 134 -5.84 -3.62 -11.77
C PHE A 134 -6.66 -2.46 -11.20
N ASP A 135 -7.65 -1.99 -11.96
CA ASP A 135 -8.66 -1.04 -11.50
C ASP A 135 -9.79 -1.81 -10.79
N ARG A 136 -9.52 -2.30 -9.59
CA ARG A 136 -10.45 -3.06 -8.75
C ARG A 136 -10.40 -2.57 -7.29
N PRO A 137 -11.55 -2.48 -6.59
CA PRO A 137 -11.56 -1.96 -5.22
C PRO A 137 -10.60 -2.65 -4.24
N PRO A 138 -10.46 -4.00 -4.22
CA PRO A 138 -9.48 -4.63 -3.32
C PRO A 138 -8.03 -4.34 -3.70
N ALA A 139 -7.71 -4.22 -5.00
CA ALA A 139 -6.37 -3.85 -5.45
C ALA A 139 -5.99 -2.44 -5.00
N GLU A 140 -6.92 -1.49 -5.16
CA GLU A 140 -6.75 -0.10 -4.73
C GLU A 140 -6.58 0.01 -3.22
N ALA A 141 -7.44 -0.66 -2.44
CA ALA A 141 -7.35 -0.70 -0.98
C ALA A 141 -5.98 -1.24 -0.53
N ILE A 142 -5.56 -2.40 -1.05
CA ILE A 142 -4.26 -3.01 -0.72
C ILE A 142 -3.10 -2.09 -1.11
N CYS A 143 -3.11 -1.53 -2.32
CA CYS A 143 -2.07 -0.60 -2.76
C CYS A 143 -1.99 0.63 -1.86
N GLY A 144 -3.13 1.12 -1.40
CA GLY A 144 -3.26 2.22 -0.46
C GLY A 144 -2.69 1.92 0.92
N ILE A 145 -3.09 0.78 1.50
CA ILE A 145 -2.63 0.29 2.81
C ILE A 145 -1.11 0.08 2.80
N VAL A 146 -0.58 -0.58 1.78
CA VAL A 146 0.87 -0.82 1.65
C VAL A 146 1.63 0.49 1.41
N ALA A 147 1.07 1.42 0.63
CA ALA A 147 1.67 2.75 0.48
C ALA A 147 1.71 3.52 1.80
N PHE A 148 0.63 3.45 2.60
CA PHE A 148 0.61 4.03 3.95
C PHE A 148 1.65 3.37 4.84
N HIS A 149 1.74 2.03 4.85
CA HIS A 149 2.75 1.28 5.58
C HIS A 149 4.16 1.82 5.29
N TYR A 150 4.53 1.95 4.02
CA TYR A 150 5.84 2.46 3.60
C TYR A 150 6.02 3.99 3.69
N ASN A 151 5.12 4.72 4.35
CA ASN A 151 5.15 6.19 4.47
C ASN A 151 5.07 6.93 3.12
N HIS A 152 4.55 6.29 2.07
CA HIS A 152 4.29 6.90 0.77
C HIS A 152 2.93 7.62 0.78
N PHE A 153 2.79 8.63 1.63
CA PHE A 153 1.50 9.26 1.93
C PHE A 153 0.77 9.82 0.71
N GLU A 154 1.47 10.47 -0.22
CA GLU A 154 0.89 10.93 -1.50
C GLU A 154 0.27 9.79 -2.32
N ARG A 155 0.96 8.66 -2.40
CA ARG A 155 0.45 7.48 -3.07
C ARG A 155 -0.69 6.84 -2.29
N ALA A 156 -0.60 6.81 -0.96
CA ALA A 156 -1.65 6.26 -0.11
C ALA A 156 -2.96 7.03 -0.33
N MET A 157 -2.95 8.36 -0.30
CA MET A 157 -4.14 9.19 -0.56
C MET A 157 -4.77 8.97 -1.94
N THR A 158 -3.94 8.82 -2.98
CA THR A 158 -4.42 8.72 -4.37
C THR A 158 -4.84 7.32 -4.77
N LYS A 159 -4.23 6.28 -4.16
CA LYS A 159 -4.51 4.87 -4.47
C LYS A 159 -5.51 4.23 -3.52
N THR A 160 -5.59 4.69 -2.27
CA THR A 160 -6.53 4.14 -1.32
C THR A 160 -7.91 4.75 -1.58
N LYS A 161 -8.88 3.93 -2.02
CA LYS A 161 -10.29 4.26 -1.84
C LYS A 161 -10.69 3.92 -0.39
N SER A 162 -9.94 4.37 0.60
CA SER A 162 -10.35 4.37 2.02
C SER A 162 -10.25 5.77 2.55
N GLN A 163 -11.36 6.28 3.07
CA GLN A 163 -11.40 7.62 3.65
C GLN A 163 -10.43 7.72 4.84
N ARG A 164 -10.42 6.73 5.73
CA ARG A 164 -9.58 6.74 6.94
C ARG A 164 -8.08 6.73 6.63
N VAL A 165 -7.65 5.86 5.70
CA VAL A 165 -6.24 5.83 5.28
C VAL A 165 -5.87 7.13 4.56
N ALA A 166 -6.75 7.66 3.72
CA ALA A 166 -6.52 8.91 3.02
C ALA A 166 -6.41 10.11 3.98
N GLU A 167 -7.32 10.24 4.96
CA GLU A 167 -7.33 11.30 5.97
C GLU A 167 -6.03 11.32 6.80
N VAL A 168 -5.63 10.16 7.31
CA VAL A 168 -4.39 10.03 8.09
C VAL A 168 -3.16 10.31 7.22
N SER A 169 -3.13 9.78 5.98
CA SER A 169 -2.02 10.01 5.06
C SER A 169 -1.88 11.49 4.71
N LEU A 170 -2.99 12.17 4.52
CA LEU A 170 -3.02 13.58 4.19
C LEU A 170 -2.53 14.43 5.35
N ARG A 171 -2.98 14.12 6.57
CA ARG A 171 -2.43 14.74 7.77
C ARG A 171 -0.91 14.63 7.84
N PHE A 172 -0.36 13.43 7.62
CA PHE A 172 1.10 13.26 7.60
C PHE A 172 1.75 14.03 6.46
N GLN A 173 1.17 14.01 5.27
CA GLN A 173 1.68 14.75 4.12
C GLN A 173 1.76 16.25 4.41
N SER A 174 0.72 16.81 5.02
CA SER A 174 0.62 18.22 5.40
C SER A 174 1.58 18.59 6.53
N LEU A 175 1.74 17.73 7.55
CA LEU A 175 2.77 17.89 8.58
C LEU A 175 4.18 17.95 7.95
N LEU A 176 4.48 16.98 7.08
CA LEU A 176 5.80 16.86 6.46
C LEU A 176 6.11 18.01 5.51
N LYS A 177 5.11 18.49 4.75
CA LYS A 177 5.24 19.66 3.86
C LYS A 177 5.06 21.01 4.57
N ARG A 178 4.61 21.00 5.83
CA ARG A 178 4.25 22.19 6.63
C ARG A 178 3.15 23.04 5.98
N GLU A 179 2.17 22.36 5.38
CA GLU A 179 1.03 22.96 4.71
C GLU A 179 -0.21 22.88 5.61
N THR A 180 -1.13 23.85 5.47
CA THR A 180 -2.44 23.81 6.13
C THR A 180 -3.38 22.92 5.32
N TYR A 181 -4.25 22.15 5.98
CA TYR A 181 -5.08 21.16 5.31
C TYR A 181 -6.56 21.22 5.66
N PHE A 182 -7.42 20.91 4.67
CA PHE A 182 -8.87 20.85 4.79
C PHE A 182 -9.40 19.50 4.32
N PHE A 183 -10.01 18.73 5.23
CA PHE A 183 -10.60 17.40 4.96
C PHE A 183 -11.57 17.34 3.76
N GLY A 184 -12.15 18.47 3.36
CA GLY A 184 -13.03 18.57 2.19
C GLY A 184 -12.36 18.30 0.84
N ASP A 185 -11.03 18.22 0.79
CA ASP A 185 -10.28 17.96 -0.45
C ASP A 185 -10.20 16.47 -0.81
N LEU A 186 -10.67 15.57 0.06
CA LEU A 186 -10.66 14.13 -0.22
C LEU A 186 -11.90 13.70 -1.02
N ALA A 187 -11.67 12.90 -2.07
CA ALA A 187 -12.75 12.25 -2.77
C ALA A 187 -13.42 11.21 -1.85
N PRO A 188 -14.77 11.14 -1.82
CA PRO A 188 -15.47 10.14 -1.04
C PRO A 188 -15.13 8.73 -1.53
N SER A 189 -14.92 7.80 -0.60
CA SER A 189 -14.70 6.39 -0.93
C SER A 189 -16.03 5.64 -1.08
N PRO A 190 -16.26 4.92 -2.19
CA PRO A 190 -17.42 4.04 -2.34
C PRO A 190 -17.33 2.72 -1.53
N HIS A 191 -16.16 2.38 -0.96
CA HIS A 191 -15.90 1.08 -0.32
C HIS A 191 -15.16 1.23 1.01
N ALA A 192 -15.71 2.05 1.91
CA ALA A 192 -15.07 2.49 3.16
C ALA A 192 -14.76 1.38 4.20
N SER A 193 -15.13 0.11 3.95
CA SER A 193 -14.87 -1.00 4.88
C SER A 193 -13.77 -1.95 4.41
N LEU A 194 -13.32 -1.86 3.15
CA LEU A 194 -12.33 -2.79 2.62
C LEU A 194 -10.95 -2.60 3.26
N ASP A 195 -10.59 -1.38 3.67
CA ASP A 195 -9.35 -1.17 4.41
C ASP A 195 -9.39 -1.87 5.76
N VAL A 196 -10.46 -1.70 6.54
CA VAL A 196 -10.62 -2.37 7.84
C VAL A 196 -10.52 -3.89 7.69
N ALA A 197 -11.17 -4.44 6.65
CA ALA A 197 -11.18 -5.87 6.39
C ALA A 197 -9.85 -6.45 5.90
N LEU A 198 -8.99 -5.62 5.29
CA LEU A 198 -7.76 -6.07 4.64
C LEU A 198 -6.50 -5.66 5.42
N SER A 199 -6.58 -4.74 6.36
CA SER A 199 -5.47 -4.38 7.23
C SER A 199 -5.15 -5.49 8.24
N ASP A 200 -3.86 -5.65 8.53
CA ASP A 200 -3.44 -6.36 9.74
C ASP A 200 -3.70 -5.54 11.01
N SER A 201 -3.71 -6.23 12.15
CA SER A 201 -3.88 -5.63 13.48
C SER A 201 -2.88 -4.52 13.80
N VAL A 202 -1.65 -4.57 13.28
CA VAL A 202 -0.62 -3.54 13.49
C VAL A 202 -0.94 -2.28 12.71
N ILE A 203 -1.34 -2.39 11.45
CA ILE A 203 -1.79 -1.25 10.64
C ILE A 203 -3.00 -0.58 11.28
N GLU A 204 -3.98 -1.36 11.74
CA GLU A 204 -5.17 -0.82 12.39
C GLU A 204 -4.82 -0.04 13.65
N GLN A 205 -3.90 -0.56 14.47
CA GLN A 205 -3.40 0.14 15.65
C GLN A 205 -2.68 1.44 15.28
N VAL A 206 -1.77 1.40 14.30
CA VAL A 206 -1.03 2.58 13.83
C VAL A 206 -1.97 3.63 13.23
N LEU A 207 -2.97 3.23 12.45
CA LEU A 207 -3.99 4.13 11.91
C LEU A 207 -4.79 4.80 13.04
N GLY A 208 -5.24 4.02 14.03
CA GLY A 208 -5.99 4.54 15.18
C GLY A 208 -5.21 5.60 15.95
N TRP A 209 -3.95 5.32 16.28
CA TRP A 209 -3.05 6.27 16.92
C TRP A 209 -2.73 7.49 16.05
N SER A 210 -2.57 7.29 14.75
CA SER A 210 -2.29 8.38 13.82
C SER A 210 -3.49 9.31 13.58
N ALA A 211 -4.70 8.86 13.92
CA ALA A 211 -5.93 9.65 13.86
C ALA A 211 -6.17 10.50 15.13
N LEU A 212 -5.43 10.30 16.22
CA LEU A 212 -5.62 11.03 17.48
C LEU A 212 -5.48 12.55 17.31
N PRO A 213 -6.26 13.38 18.01
CA PRO A 213 -6.06 14.84 18.04
C PRO A 213 -4.62 15.22 18.42
N LEU A 214 -4.04 16.19 17.70
CA LEU A 214 -2.69 16.72 17.95
C LEU A 214 -2.73 18.05 18.71
N ASP A 215 -3.88 18.41 19.26
CA ASP A 215 -4.14 19.64 20.03
C ASP A 215 -3.84 19.48 21.53
N GLY A 216 -3.25 18.35 21.92
CA GLY A 216 -2.91 18.03 23.31
C GLY A 216 -4.05 17.38 24.10
N THR A 217 -5.22 17.10 23.52
CA THR A 217 -6.34 16.56 24.32
C THR A 217 -6.29 15.04 24.52
N ALA A 218 -5.49 14.31 23.75
CA ALA A 218 -5.43 12.84 23.71
C ALA A 218 -4.32 12.23 24.60
N GLY A 219 -4.04 12.83 25.76
CA GLY A 219 -2.86 12.48 26.57
C GLY A 219 -2.80 11.01 27.04
N ALA A 220 -3.94 10.39 27.37
CA ALA A 220 -3.97 9.00 27.83
C ALA A 220 -3.62 8.01 26.70
N GLU A 221 -4.20 8.20 25.53
CA GLU A 221 -3.95 7.40 24.33
C GLU A 221 -2.52 7.61 23.81
N ILE A 222 -1.98 8.83 23.92
CA ILE A 222 -0.59 9.13 23.54
C ILE A 222 0.41 8.47 24.50
N ALA A 223 0.09 8.34 25.79
CA ALA A 223 0.92 7.60 26.74
C ALA A 223 0.99 6.10 26.38
N GLU A 224 -0.14 5.50 26.01
CA GLU A 224 -0.21 4.12 25.53
C GLU A 224 0.58 3.94 24.22
N LEU A 225 0.35 4.82 23.24
CA LEU A 225 1.10 4.88 21.99
C LEU A 225 2.61 4.92 22.28
N SER A 226 3.05 5.85 23.13
CA SER A 226 4.47 6.09 23.44
C SER A 226 5.14 4.88 24.07
N ALA A 227 4.43 4.14 24.92
CA ALA A 227 4.93 2.90 25.53
C ALA A 227 5.14 1.77 24.51
N SER A 228 4.46 1.82 23.37
CA SER A 228 4.53 0.78 22.34
C SER A 228 5.54 1.06 21.21
N ILE A 229 5.97 2.32 21.02
CA ILE A 229 6.73 2.73 19.80
C ILE A 229 7.98 1.88 19.58
N ASP A 230 8.73 1.59 20.65
CA ASP A 230 9.99 0.84 20.55
C ASP A 230 9.80 -0.63 20.11
N GLN A 231 8.58 -1.15 20.22
CA GLN A 231 8.20 -2.49 19.75
C GLN A 231 7.77 -2.48 18.28
N GLN A 232 7.51 -1.30 17.72
CA GLN A 232 7.03 -1.14 16.35
C GLN A 232 8.18 -1.24 15.34
N ARG A 233 7.83 -1.60 14.11
CA ARG A 233 8.78 -1.64 12.99
C ARG A 233 9.16 -0.20 12.57
N PRO A 234 10.33 0.01 11.92
CA PRO A 234 10.82 1.36 11.62
C PRO A 234 9.84 2.25 10.86
N TYR A 235 9.09 1.69 9.90
CA TYR A 235 8.10 2.45 9.14
C TYR A 235 6.92 2.92 10.00
N ASP A 236 6.49 2.11 10.96
CA ASP A 236 5.38 2.42 11.86
C ASP A 236 5.85 3.36 12.97
N ALA A 237 6.99 3.06 13.59
CA ALA A 237 7.63 3.89 14.60
C ALA A 237 7.88 5.33 14.11
N PHE A 238 8.22 5.51 12.84
CA PHE A 238 8.33 6.83 12.22
C PHE A 238 7.03 7.67 12.38
N LYS A 239 5.88 7.09 12.02
CA LYS A 239 4.57 7.75 12.09
C LYS A 239 4.22 8.09 13.53
N LEU A 240 4.45 7.15 14.45
CA LEU A 240 4.11 7.30 15.86
C LEU A 240 4.99 8.34 16.56
N HIS A 241 6.29 8.39 16.28
CA HIS A 241 7.15 9.46 16.77
C HIS A 241 6.73 10.84 16.27
N LEU A 242 6.26 10.93 15.02
CA LEU A 242 5.78 12.19 14.45
C LEU A 242 4.52 12.68 15.17
N VAL A 243 3.58 11.76 15.44
CA VAL A 243 2.36 12.04 16.22
C VAL A 243 2.69 12.48 17.65
N ALA A 244 3.52 11.70 18.36
CA ALA A 244 3.89 11.99 19.74
C ALA A 244 4.65 13.32 19.87
N ALA A 245 5.51 13.66 18.90
CA ALA A 245 6.23 14.93 18.91
C ALA A 245 5.31 16.15 18.74
N GLU A 246 4.36 16.10 17.81
CA GLU A 246 3.41 17.21 17.58
C GLU A 246 2.43 17.36 18.74
N HIS A 247 1.95 16.24 19.30
CA HIS A 247 1.04 16.28 20.44
C HIS A 247 1.72 16.84 21.70
N ALA A 248 2.92 16.35 22.05
CA ALA A 248 3.68 16.88 23.19
C ALA A 248 4.03 18.37 23.03
N LEU A 249 4.30 18.82 21.79
CA LEU A 249 4.50 20.24 21.50
C LEU A 249 3.24 21.06 21.79
N ALA A 250 2.05 20.55 21.45
CA ALA A 250 0.79 21.23 21.72
C ALA A 250 0.44 21.29 23.21
N GLU A 251 0.81 20.26 23.99
CA GLU A 251 0.69 20.27 25.46
C GLU A 251 1.71 21.20 26.15
N GLY A 252 2.74 21.65 25.44
CA GLY A 252 3.83 22.44 25.99
C GLY A 252 4.92 21.61 26.68
N ASP A 253 4.89 20.28 26.58
CA ASP A 253 5.98 19.41 27.02
C ASP A 253 7.11 19.38 25.99
N ILE A 254 7.92 20.44 26.01
CA ILE A 254 9.04 20.61 25.10
C ILE A 254 10.10 19.50 25.24
N GLY A 255 10.24 18.90 26.43
CA GLY A 255 11.21 17.83 26.68
C GLY A 255 10.87 16.58 25.88
N THR A 256 9.65 16.09 26.05
CA THR A 256 9.12 14.91 25.36
C THR A 256 9.00 15.16 23.85
N ALA A 257 8.54 16.36 23.46
CA ALA A 257 8.44 16.74 22.05
C ALA A 257 9.80 16.66 21.33
N ARG A 258 10.87 17.17 21.96
CA ARG A 258 12.25 17.06 21.42
C ARG A 258 12.73 15.62 21.36
N GLN A 259 12.48 14.82 22.40
CA GLN A 259 12.92 13.44 22.45
C GLN A 259 12.39 12.62 21.26
N HIS A 260 11.10 12.76 20.93
CA HIS A 260 10.52 12.10 19.77
C HIS A 260 11.01 12.68 18.44
N ALA A 261 11.14 14.00 18.33
CA ALA A 261 11.64 14.64 17.12
C ALA A 261 13.09 14.23 16.78
N GLU A 262 13.96 14.06 17.78
CA GLU A 262 15.35 13.60 17.56
C GLU A 262 15.42 12.21 16.91
N ARG A 263 14.45 11.33 17.19
CA ARG A 263 14.36 10.00 16.55
C ARG A 263 14.11 10.10 15.03
N LEU A 264 13.59 11.23 14.56
CA LEU A 264 13.27 11.48 13.16
C LEU A 264 14.34 12.30 12.43
N ARG A 265 15.35 12.82 13.13
CA ARG A 265 16.36 13.75 12.61
C ARG A 265 17.04 13.29 11.32
N TYR A 266 17.31 12.00 11.18
CA TYR A 266 18.04 11.44 10.04
C TYR A 266 17.12 10.87 8.95
N SER A 267 15.80 10.99 9.12
CA SER A 267 14.85 10.62 8.08
C SER A 267 14.80 11.70 7.00
N ARG A 268 15.15 11.33 5.77
CA ARG A 268 15.01 12.22 4.60
C ARG A 268 13.57 12.71 4.42
N LEU A 269 12.59 11.87 4.78
CA LEU A 269 11.18 12.21 4.67
C LEU A 269 10.79 13.35 5.62
N ALA A 270 11.42 13.43 6.80
CA ALA A 270 11.09 14.39 7.86
C ALA A 270 12.03 15.59 7.93
N GLU A 271 12.99 15.76 7.02
CA GLU A 271 14.01 16.82 7.10
C GLU A 271 13.39 18.23 7.20
N GLY A 272 12.48 18.56 6.28
CA GLY A 272 11.80 19.86 6.25
C GLY A 272 10.90 20.10 7.47
N TRP A 273 10.21 19.05 7.91
CA TRP A 273 9.42 19.06 9.13
C TRP A 273 10.29 19.31 10.36
N TYR A 274 11.36 18.54 10.55
CA TYR A 274 12.23 18.60 11.71
C TYR A 274 12.93 19.96 11.83
N ALA A 275 13.38 20.54 10.71
CA ALA A 275 13.91 21.90 10.68
C ALA A 275 12.88 22.93 11.18
N GLY A 276 11.64 22.85 10.70
CA GLY A 276 10.55 23.74 11.14
C GLY A 276 10.12 23.49 12.60
N PHE A 277 10.10 22.24 13.02
CA PHE A 277 9.80 21.82 14.39
C PHE A 277 10.80 22.43 15.39
N ARG A 278 12.10 22.37 15.09
CA ARG A 278 13.14 22.99 15.92
C ARG A 278 12.94 24.48 16.11
N THR A 279 12.54 25.21 15.07
CA THR A 279 12.25 26.65 15.18
C THR A 279 11.05 26.90 16.10
N ARG A 280 9.97 26.12 15.98
CA ARG A 280 8.79 26.24 16.86
C ARG A 280 9.17 26.03 18.33
N VAL A 281 9.95 24.99 18.59
CA VAL A 281 10.43 24.60 19.93
C VAL A 281 11.44 25.58 20.54
N GLN A 282 12.05 26.46 19.75
CA GLN A 282 12.94 27.52 20.23
C GLN A 282 12.22 28.86 20.45
N GLY A 283 11.02 29.03 19.88
CA GLY A 283 10.19 30.22 20.01
C GLY A 283 9.12 30.14 21.09
N VAL A 284 8.99 28.99 21.77
CA VAL A 284 8.19 28.76 22.98
C VAL A 284 9.10 28.88 24.19
#